data_AF-A0A1J3C9I7-F1
#
_entry.id   AF-A0A1J3C9I7-F1
#
_cell.length_a   1.000
_cell.length_b   1.000
_cell.length_c   1.000
_cell.angle_alpha   90.00
_cell.angle_beta   90.00
_cell.angle_gamma   90.00
#
_symmetry.space_group_name_H-M   'P 1'
#
loop_
_entity.id
_entity.type
_entity.pdbx_description
1 polymer ?
#
loop_
_entity_poly.entity_id
_entity_poly.type
_entity_poly.pdbx_seq_one_letter_code
_entity_poly.pdbx_strand_id
1 'polypeptide(L)'
;MLSSSLTCPQRYDVFLSFRGKDTRRTLISFLYKELTRTGLRTFKDDMDLEIGRRFSQDISLAIQNSKVAIVVVSVGYPDSGWCLDELVEIMDAERKGLTIVFPIFYDVEPSHLRRQIRKVAKQFKKHEEREDHQTVASWRQALVNLADISGQCSRDWKDDSKLVEEITKRIYMLLFSTPPPSNGCCITSLFYMNVIDEVFRTLVEKMKDIKGSKVENHKLCASVYYRNVDEKDWVAIAQRVSDQLKQYPLLRLTHGRKVLEVRPALVIGC
;
A
#
# COMPACT_ATOMS: atom_id res chain seq x y z
N MET A 1 -22.74 30.60 27.10
CA MET A 1 -21.58 30.38 26.20
C MET A 1 -21.18 28.92 26.36
N LEU A 2 -21.76 28.02 25.57
CA LEU A 2 -21.41 26.60 25.59
C LEU A 2 -20.09 26.43 24.84
N SER A 3 -19.09 25.92 25.55
CA SER A 3 -17.76 25.62 25.03
C SER A 3 -17.87 24.58 23.91
N SER A 4 -17.74 25.02 22.65
CA SER A 4 -17.53 24.12 21.52
C SER A 4 -16.13 23.55 21.66
N SER A 5 -16.04 22.31 22.14
CA SER A 5 -14.80 21.54 22.08
C SER A 5 -14.45 21.41 20.60
N LEU A 6 -13.45 22.15 20.13
CA LEU A 6 -12.83 21.94 18.83
C LEU A 6 -12.13 20.58 18.89
N THR A 7 -12.88 19.50 18.62
CA THR A 7 -12.31 18.19 18.40
C THR A 7 -11.44 18.30 17.16
N CYS A 8 -10.12 18.18 17.34
CA CYS A 8 -9.19 18.07 16.23
C CYS A 8 -9.69 16.94 15.32
N PRO A 9 -9.85 17.14 13.99
CA PRO A 9 -10.30 16.10 13.09
C PRO A 9 -9.47 14.85 13.33
N GLN A 10 -10.13 13.74 13.65
CA GLN A 10 -9.45 12.51 14.03
C GLN A 10 -8.65 12.02 12.81
N ARG A 11 -7.34 12.27 12.80
CA ARG A 11 -6.47 11.84 11.70
C ARG A 11 -6.30 10.34 11.74
N TYR A 12 -6.60 9.66 10.65
CA TYR A 12 -6.34 8.24 10.49
C TYR A 12 -5.09 8.03 9.66
N ASP A 13 -4.41 6.92 9.92
CA ASP A 13 -3.30 6.47 9.08
C ASP A 13 -3.84 5.71 7.86
N VAL A 14 -4.92 4.96 8.05
CA VAL A 14 -5.54 4.12 7.01
C VAL A 14 -7.06 4.28 7.01
N PHE A 15 -7.64 4.44 5.82
CA PHE A 15 -9.05 4.25 5.53
C PHE A 15 -9.25 2.88 4.87
N LEU A 16 -10.17 2.06 5.36
CA LEU A 16 -10.42 0.72 4.82
C LEU A 16 -11.80 0.64 4.20
N SER A 17 -11.85 0.63 2.86
CA SER A 17 -13.05 0.50 2.02
C SER A 17 -13.25 -0.95 1.61
N PHE A 18 -14.45 -1.49 1.80
CA PHE A 18 -14.75 -2.89 1.45
C PHE A 18 -16.25 -3.17 1.35
N ARG A 19 -16.60 -4.25 0.64
CA ARG A 19 -17.97 -4.78 0.67
C ARG A 19 -18.13 -5.71 1.88
N GLY A 20 -18.78 -5.21 2.92
CA GLY A 20 -18.93 -5.97 4.16
C GLY A 20 -19.62 -7.32 4.01
N LYS A 21 -20.65 -7.43 3.17
CA LYS A 21 -21.32 -8.71 2.86
C LYS A 21 -20.36 -9.80 2.36
N ASP A 22 -19.28 -9.43 1.68
CA ASP A 22 -18.36 -10.36 1.05
C ASP A 22 -17.16 -10.69 1.93
N THR A 23 -16.58 -9.68 2.59
CA THR A 23 -15.22 -9.81 3.17
C THR A 23 -15.12 -9.47 4.66
N ARG A 24 -16.20 -8.99 5.31
CA ARG A 24 -16.20 -8.53 6.72
C ARG A 24 -15.63 -9.55 7.71
N ARG A 25 -16.09 -10.80 7.62
CA ARG A 25 -15.73 -11.89 8.56
C ARG A 25 -14.49 -12.68 8.12
N THR A 26 -13.98 -12.41 6.92
CA THR A 26 -12.81 -13.09 6.34
C THR A 26 -11.66 -12.09 6.31
N LEU A 27 -11.13 -11.76 5.12
CA LEU A 27 -9.95 -10.91 4.90
C LEU A 27 -9.96 -9.64 5.75
N ILE A 28 -11.08 -8.91 5.79
CA ILE A 28 -11.16 -7.60 6.46
C ILE A 28 -10.98 -7.70 7.96
N SER A 29 -11.52 -8.75 8.59
CA SER A 29 -11.37 -8.94 10.04
C SER A 29 -9.91 -9.12 10.44
N PHE A 30 -9.15 -9.89 9.65
CA PHE A 30 -7.74 -10.13 9.87
C PHE A 30 -6.90 -8.90 9.52
N LEU A 31 -7.18 -8.26 8.38
CA LEU A 31 -6.47 -7.06 7.94
C LEU A 31 -6.62 -5.91 8.96
N TYR A 32 -7.85 -5.63 9.41
CA TYR A 32 -8.11 -4.60 10.40
C TYR A 32 -7.39 -4.88 11.73
N LYS A 33 -7.44 -6.13 12.19
CA LYS A 33 -6.72 -6.57 13.39
C LYS A 33 -5.22 -6.33 13.26
N GLU A 34 -4.63 -6.70 12.12
CA GLU A 34 -3.19 -6.62 11.89
C GLU A 34 -2.69 -5.18 11.75
N LEU A 35 -3.43 -4.32 11.03
CA LEU A 35 -3.16 -2.89 10.94
C LEU A 35 -3.15 -2.25 12.34
N THR A 36 -4.19 -2.52 13.12
CA THR A 36 -4.34 -1.99 14.49
C THR A 36 -3.24 -2.52 15.42
N ARG A 37 -2.91 -3.81 15.33
CA ARG A 37 -1.82 -4.45 16.08
C ARG A 37 -0.46 -3.80 15.80
N THR A 38 -0.27 -3.30 14.59
CA THR A 38 0.96 -2.61 14.14
C THR A 38 0.96 -1.12 14.50
N GLY A 39 -0.08 -0.63 15.19
CA GLY A 39 -0.20 0.76 15.63
C GLY A 39 -0.74 1.72 14.58
N LEU A 40 -1.23 1.22 13.43
CA LEU A 40 -1.86 2.02 12.39
C LEU A 40 -3.29 2.36 12.79
N ARG A 41 -3.57 3.66 12.99
CA ARG A 41 -4.93 4.12 13.31
C ARG A 41 -5.79 3.97 12.06
N THR A 42 -6.69 3.00 12.09
CA THR A 42 -7.46 2.59 10.91
C THR A 42 -8.93 2.93 11.08
N PHE A 43 -9.48 3.71 10.15
CA PHE A 43 -10.92 3.84 9.98
C PHE A 43 -11.43 2.65 9.17
N LYS A 44 -12.38 1.90 9.73
CA LYS A 44 -12.95 0.72 9.10
C LYS A 44 -14.36 1.05 8.66
N ASP A 45 -14.57 1.22 7.35
CA ASP A 45 -15.86 1.55 6.79
C ASP A 45 -16.78 0.31 6.76
N ASP A 46 -17.38 0.00 7.91
CA ASP A 46 -18.20 -1.19 8.09
C ASP A 46 -19.70 -0.91 7.90
N MET A 47 -20.05 -0.41 6.71
CA MET A 47 -21.33 0.25 6.46
C MET A 47 -22.57 -0.65 6.52
N ASP A 48 -22.47 -1.99 6.37
CA ASP A 48 -23.65 -2.85 6.56
C ASP A 48 -24.03 -3.02 8.06
N LEU A 49 -23.21 -2.54 9.01
CA LEU A 49 -23.55 -2.54 10.44
C LEU A 49 -24.27 -1.26 10.89
N GLU A 50 -24.07 -0.14 10.18
CA GLU A 50 -24.66 1.16 10.52
C GLU A 50 -25.92 1.42 9.68
N ILE A 51 -26.96 0.61 9.92
CA ILE A 51 -28.26 0.74 9.26
C ILE A 51 -28.79 2.17 9.45
N GLY A 52 -28.93 2.91 8.35
CA GLY A 52 -29.65 4.19 8.30
C GLY A 52 -28.80 5.46 8.17
N ARG A 53 -27.46 5.38 8.11
CA ARG A 53 -26.65 6.56 7.72
C ARG A 53 -26.60 6.70 6.19
N ARG A 54 -26.99 7.87 5.68
CA ARG A 54 -26.54 8.32 4.34
C ARG A 54 -25.01 8.44 4.36
N PHE A 55 -24.36 8.32 3.20
CA PHE A 55 -22.93 8.64 3.05
C PHE A 55 -22.66 9.99 3.73
N SER A 56 -22.06 9.95 4.92
CA SER A 56 -22.07 11.07 5.85
C SER A 56 -20.86 11.95 5.61
N GLN A 57 -20.96 13.21 6.01
CA GLN A 57 -19.80 14.12 6.04
C GLN A 57 -18.63 13.51 6.82
N ASP A 58 -18.91 12.66 7.82
CA ASP A 58 -17.90 11.94 8.60
C ASP A 58 -17.05 11.00 7.74
N ILE A 59 -17.65 10.32 6.75
CA ILE A 59 -16.93 9.38 5.86
C ILE A 59 -16.04 10.17 4.89
N SER A 60 -16.57 11.22 4.24
CA SER A 60 -15.75 12.10 3.40
C SER A 60 -14.59 12.71 4.18
N LEU A 61 -14.83 13.15 5.42
CA LEU A 61 -13.78 13.67 6.30
C LEU A 61 -12.78 12.59 6.69
N ALA A 62 -13.22 11.36 6.96
CA ALA A 62 -12.33 10.25 7.28
C ALA A 62 -11.43 9.90 6.09
N ILE A 63 -11.97 9.87 4.87
CA ILE A 63 -11.20 9.67 3.63
C ILE A 63 -10.14 10.76 3.49
N GLN A 64 -10.55 12.03 3.56
CA GLN A 64 -9.66 13.18 3.37
C GLN A 64 -8.60 13.31 4.47
N ASN A 65 -8.89 12.84 5.69
CA ASN A 65 -7.96 12.85 6.82
C ASN A 65 -7.16 11.55 6.97
N SER A 66 -7.28 10.62 6.03
CA SER A 66 -6.52 9.37 5.98
C SER A 66 -5.35 9.47 5.00
N LYS A 67 -4.16 9.09 5.45
CA LYS A 67 -2.96 9.12 4.60
C LYS A 67 -2.99 8.07 3.49
N VAL A 68 -3.59 6.91 3.78
CA VAL A 68 -3.75 5.79 2.84
C VAL A 68 -5.19 5.33 2.83
N ALA A 69 -5.73 5.04 1.65
CA ALA A 69 -6.99 4.33 1.46
C ALA A 69 -6.73 2.92 0.89
N ILE A 70 -7.02 1.88 1.68
CA ILE A 70 -7.02 0.50 1.20
C ILE A 70 -8.41 0.18 0.66
N VAL A 71 -8.50 -0.19 -0.62
CA VAL A 71 -9.77 -0.51 -1.27
C VAL A 71 -9.81 -2.00 -1.62
N VAL A 72 -10.64 -2.76 -0.91
CA VAL A 72 -10.82 -4.19 -1.12
C VAL A 72 -12.02 -4.44 -2.03
N VAL A 73 -11.73 -4.62 -3.32
CA VAL A 73 -12.75 -4.89 -4.34
C VAL A 73 -13.02 -6.40 -4.40
N SER A 74 -14.20 -6.80 -3.93
CA SER A 74 -14.71 -8.16 -4.03
C SER A 74 -15.74 -8.29 -5.16
N VAL A 75 -16.23 -9.52 -5.39
CA VAL A 75 -17.19 -9.82 -6.47
C VAL A 75 -18.49 -9.00 -6.37
N GLY A 76 -18.98 -8.74 -5.16
CA GLY A 76 -20.19 -7.96 -4.88
C GLY A 76 -19.93 -6.48 -4.63
N TYR A 77 -18.68 -6.00 -4.66
CA TYR A 77 -18.38 -4.57 -4.48
C TYR A 77 -19.10 -3.69 -5.51
N PRO A 78 -19.09 -4.00 -6.84
CA PRO A 78 -19.78 -3.18 -7.83
C PRO A 78 -21.32 -3.23 -7.78
N ASP A 79 -21.90 -4.10 -6.95
CA ASP A 79 -23.36 -4.19 -6.75
C ASP A 79 -23.86 -3.14 -5.75
N SER A 80 -22.96 -2.56 -4.94
CA SER A 80 -23.28 -1.61 -3.88
C SER A 80 -23.07 -0.18 -4.34
N GLY A 81 -24.15 0.58 -4.56
CA GLY A 81 -24.07 2.01 -4.87
C GLY A 81 -23.23 2.79 -3.86
N TRP A 82 -23.40 2.50 -2.56
CA TRP A 82 -22.59 3.10 -1.51
C TRP A 82 -21.09 2.82 -1.62
N CYS A 83 -20.69 1.60 -1.96
CA CYS A 83 -19.27 1.30 -2.16
C CYS A 83 -18.72 2.05 -3.38
N LEU A 84 -19.56 2.29 -4.39
CA LEU A 84 -19.18 3.04 -5.58
C LEU A 84 -19.12 4.55 -5.33
N ASP A 85 -20.03 5.11 -4.53
CA ASP A 85 -19.98 6.51 -4.08
C ASP A 85 -18.72 6.77 -3.25
N GLU A 86 -18.43 5.88 -2.31
CA GLU A 86 -17.19 5.93 -1.53
C GLU A 86 -15.96 5.89 -2.43
N LEU A 87 -15.95 4.98 -3.41
CA LEU A 87 -14.84 4.87 -4.34
C LEU A 87 -14.65 6.17 -5.15
N VAL A 88 -15.72 6.84 -5.58
CA VAL A 88 -15.61 8.14 -6.26
C VAL A 88 -14.90 9.17 -5.39
N GLU A 89 -15.26 9.25 -4.11
CA GLU A 89 -14.64 10.18 -3.14
C GLU A 89 -13.18 9.83 -2.86
N ILE A 90 -12.85 8.55 -2.71
CA ILE A 90 -11.47 8.07 -2.55
C ILE A 90 -10.62 8.44 -3.76
N MET A 91 -11.12 8.20 -4.98
CA MET A 91 -10.40 8.52 -6.21
C MET A 91 -10.27 10.04 -6.42
N ASP A 92 -11.23 10.84 -5.95
CA ASP A 92 -11.11 12.31 -5.95
C ASP A 92 -10.04 12.78 -4.96
N ALA A 93 -10.00 12.21 -3.76
CA ALA A 93 -8.96 12.51 -2.77
C ALA A 93 -7.56 12.12 -3.24
N GLU A 94 -7.43 10.98 -3.94
CA GLU A 94 -6.18 10.52 -4.57
C GLU A 94 -5.71 11.50 -5.64
N ARG A 95 -6.61 11.90 -6.55
CA ARG A 95 -6.33 12.89 -7.60
C ARG A 95 -5.88 14.24 -7.04
N LYS A 96 -6.41 14.63 -5.87
CA LYS A 96 -6.03 15.86 -5.15
C LYS A 96 -4.72 15.71 -4.35
N GLY A 97 -4.12 14.52 -4.32
CA GLY A 97 -2.91 14.22 -3.55
C GLY A 97 -3.12 14.18 -2.04
N LEU A 98 -4.36 14.02 -1.58
CA LEU A 98 -4.71 13.99 -0.15
C LEU A 98 -4.50 12.61 0.48
N THR A 99 -4.64 11.55 -0.31
CA THR A 99 -4.51 10.16 0.15
C THR A 99 -3.83 9.31 -0.91
N ILE A 100 -3.16 8.23 -0.49
CA ILE A 100 -2.59 7.23 -1.38
C ILE A 100 -3.52 6.02 -1.45
N VAL A 101 -3.90 5.59 -2.65
CA VAL A 101 -4.79 4.44 -2.83
C VAL A 101 -4.01 3.14 -2.99
N PHE A 102 -4.41 2.12 -2.23
CA PHE A 102 -3.85 0.76 -2.29
C PHE A 102 -4.94 -0.26 -2.63
N PRO A 103 -5.11 -0.66 -3.91
CA PRO A 103 -6.13 -1.60 -4.32
C PRO A 103 -5.80 -3.05 -3.93
N ILE A 104 -6.81 -3.78 -3.47
CA ILE A 104 -6.78 -5.23 -3.26
C ILE A 104 -7.94 -5.84 -4.06
N PHE A 105 -7.60 -6.66 -5.04
CA PHE A 105 -8.55 -7.37 -5.89
C PHE A 105 -8.80 -8.76 -5.29
N TYR A 106 -9.87 -8.88 -4.52
CA TYR A 106 -10.21 -10.09 -3.77
C TYR A 106 -11.14 -11.00 -4.58
N ASP A 107 -10.59 -12.09 -5.10
CA ASP A 107 -11.25 -13.05 -5.99
C ASP A 107 -11.88 -12.44 -7.24
N VAL A 108 -11.40 -11.25 -7.63
CA VAL A 108 -11.78 -10.56 -8.85
C VAL A 108 -10.58 -10.36 -9.76
N GLU A 109 -10.84 -10.35 -11.05
CA GLU A 109 -9.83 -10.05 -12.05
C GLU A 109 -9.82 -8.54 -12.31
N PRO A 110 -8.69 -7.82 -12.14
CA PRO A 110 -8.63 -6.38 -12.37
C PRO A 110 -9.11 -5.97 -13.77
N SER A 111 -8.82 -6.79 -14.78
CA SER A 111 -9.26 -6.54 -16.16
C SER A 111 -10.79 -6.56 -16.31
N HIS A 112 -11.52 -7.29 -15.47
CA HIS A 112 -12.99 -7.27 -15.48
C HIS A 112 -13.55 -5.94 -14.97
N LEU A 113 -12.86 -5.31 -14.00
CA LEU A 113 -13.21 -3.98 -13.46
C LEU A 113 -12.86 -2.90 -14.49
N ARG A 114 -11.61 -2.91 -15.00
CA ARG A 114 -11.12 -1.94 -15.99
C ARG A 114 -11.95 -1.90 -17.27
N ARG A 115 -12.41 -3.06 -17.75
CA ARG A 115 -13.19 -3.16 -18.99
C ARG A 115 -14.71 -3.20 -18.75
N GLN A 116 -15.15 -3.17 -17.49
CA GLN A 116 -16.53 -3.40 -17.05
C GLN A 116 -17.21 -4.57 -17.78
N ILE A 117 -16.61 -5.76 -17.75
CA ILE A 117 -17.13 -6.96 -18.42
C ILE A 117 -17.70 -7.99 -17.43
N ARG A 118 -18.35 -9.03 -17.97
CA ARG A 118 -18.92 -10.17 -17.21
C ARG A 118 -19.87 -9.71 -16.10
N LYS A 119 -19.57 -10.04 -14.84
CA LYS A 119 -20.42 -9.71 -13.68
C LYS A 119 -20.49 -8.18 -13.47
N VAL A 120 -19.38 -7.46 -13.71
CA VAL A 120 -19.33 -6.00 -13.56
C VAL A 120 -20.30 -5.33 -14.53
N ALA A 121 -20.29 -5.73 -15.81
CA ALA A 121 -21.25 -5.26 -16.82
C ALA A 121 -22.71 -5.46 -16.38
N LYS A 122 -23.02 -6.65 -15.84
CA LYS A 122 -24.38 -6.99 -15.38
C LYS A 122 -24.83 -6.11 -14.22
N GLN A 123 -23.94 -5.74 -13.30
CA GLN A 123 -24.31 -4.85 -12.20
C GLN A 123 -24.51 -3.42 -12.67
N PHE A 124 -23.65 -2.90 -13.55
CA PHE A 124 -23.85 -1.56 -14.10
C PHE A 124 -25.15 -1.42 -14.88
N LYS A 125 -25.58 -2.46 -15.61
CA LYS A 125 -26.89 -2.45 -16.26
C LYS A 125 -28.04 -2.24 -15.27
N LYS A 126 -27.97 -2.84 -14.07
CA LYS A 126 -28.98 -2.63 -13.03
C LYS A 126 -28.93 -1.24 -12.42
N HIS A 127 -27.74 -0.67 -12.28
CA HIS A 127 -27.57 0.70 -11.79
C HIS A 127 -28.11 1.72 -12.79
N GLU A 128 -27.91 1.51 -14.09
CA GLU A 128 -28.49 2.33 -15.17
C GLU A 128 -30.03 2.37 -15.17
N GLU A 129 -30.69 1.37 -14.56
CA GLU A 129 -32.15 1.34 -14.40
C GLU A 129 -32.64 2.15 -13.19
N ARG A 130 -31.76 2.52 -12.26
CA ARG A 130 -32.12 3.07 -10.93
C ARG A 130 -31.53 4.44 -10.66
N GLU A 131 -30.37 4.73 -11.24
CA GLU A 131 -29.59 5.93 -10.99
C GLU A 131 -29.45 6.77 -12.25
N ASP A 132 -29.16 8.05 -12.08
CA ASP A 132 -28.93 8.94 -13.21
C ASP A 132 -27.62 8.62 -13.95
N HIS A 133 -27.57 9.02 -15.22
CA HIS A 133 -26.42 8.76 -16.09
C HIS A 133 -25.10 9.31 -15.54
N GLN A 134 -25.12 10.48 -14.87
CA GLN A 134 -23.91 11.11 -14.35
C GLN A 134 -23.34 10.33 -13.18
N THR A 135 -24.20 9.85 -12.27
CA THR A 135 -23.82 8.97 -11.16
C THR A 135 -23.21 7.65 -11.66
N VAL A 136 -23.87 6.98 -12.61
CA VAL A 136 -23.32 5.73 -13.18
C VAL A 136 -21.99 5.97 -13.91
N ALA A 137 -21.87 7.08 -14.63
CA ALA A 137 -20.63 7.43 -15.34
C ALA A 137 -19.47 7.67 -14.37
N SER A 138 -19.71 8.35 -13.23
CA SER A 138 -18.67 8.59 -12.21
C SER A 138 -18.20 7.27 -11.58
N TRP A 139 -19.13 6.36 -11.26
CA TRP A 139 -18.82 5.03 -10.74
C TRP A 139 -17.99 4.19 -11.71
N ARG A 140 -18.37 4.19 -12.99
CA ARG A 140 -17.59 3.50 -14.04
C ARG A 140 -16.17 4.04 -14.11
N GLN A 141 -16.02 5.36 -14.14
CA GLN A 141 -14.69 5.99 -14.21
C GLN A 141 -13.84 5.69 -12.97
N ALA A 142 -14.43 5.70 -11.78
CA ALA A 142 -13.73 5.42 -10.54
C ALA A 142 -13.18 3.98 -10.50
N LEU A 143 -13.97 2.99 -10.96
CA LEU A 143 -13.48 1.61 -11.09
C LEU A 143 -12.39 1.44 -12.15
N VAL A 144 -12.47 2.16 -13.27
CA VAL A 144 -11.39 2.15 -14.28
C VAL A 144 -10.10 2.66 -13.66
N ASN A 145 -10.15 3.84 -13.04
CA ASN A 145 -8.98 4.47 -12.44
C ASN A 145 -8.39 3.60 -11.33
N LEU A 146 -9.23 3.03 -10.46
CA LEU A 146 -8.78 2.11 -9.42
C LEU A 146 -8.08 0.88 -10.00
N ALA A 147 -8.63 0.31 -11.09
CA ALA A 147 -8.05 -0.85 -11.75
C ALA A 147 -6.74 -0.54 -12.50
N ASP A 148 -6.45 0.73 -12.77
CA ASP A 148 -5.18 1.17 -13.37
C ASP A 148 -4.07 1.39 -12.34
N ILE A 149 -4.41 1.52 -11.05
CA ILE A 149 -3.45 1.56 -9.96
C ILE A 149 -2.89 0.15 -9.71
N SER A 150 -1.58 0.06 -9.51
CA SER A 150 -0.93 -1.20 -9.14
C SER A 150 -1.41 -1.66 -7.76
N GLY A 151 -2.05 -2.83 -7.71
CA GLY A 151 -2.61 -3.42 -6.49
C GLY A 151 -2.16 -4.85 -6.23
N GLN A 152 -2.80 -5.51 -5.26
CA GLN A 152 -2.58 -6.93 -4.94
C GLN A 152 -3.77 -7.76 -5.41
N CYS A 153 -3.55 -8.88 -6.10
CA CYS A 153 -4.61 -9.84 -6.42
C CYS A 153 -4.54 -11.00 -5.42
N SER A 154 -5.66 -11.32 -4.75
CA SER A 154 -5.67 -12.38 -3.72
C SER A 154 -5.22 -13.75 -4.25
N ARG A 155 -5.47 -14.01 -5.54
CA ARG A 155 -5.12 -15.26 -6.22
C ARG A 155 -3.61 -15.47 -6.42
N ASP A 156 -2.82 -14.41 -6.33
CA ASP A 156 -1.36 -14.50 -6.43
C ASP A 156 -0.72 -14.94 -5.10
N TRP A 157 -1.53 -15.01 -4.04
CA TRP A 157 -1.08 -15.35 -2.69
C TRP A 157 -1.51 -16.77 -2.32
N LYS A 158 -0.66 -17.44 -1.54
CA LYS A 158 -0.94 -18.81 -1.05
C LYS A 158 -2.15 -18.84 -0.11
N ASP A 159 -2.28 -17.82 0.72
CA ASP A 159 -3.31 -17.68 1.74
C ASP A 159 -3.50 -16.21 2.12
N ASP A 160 -4.67 -15.89 2.70
CA ASP A 160 -5.03 -14.53 3.12
C ASP A 160 -4.11 -13.99 4.22
N SER A 161 -3.50 -14.86 5.04
CA SER A 161 -2.61 -14.44 6.14
C SER A 161 -1.38 -13.74 5.57
N LYS A 162 -0.72 -14.34 4.59
CA LYS A 162 0.46 -13.75 3.95
C LYS A 162 0.15 -12.45 3.21
N LEU A 163 -1.01 -12.40 2.55
CA LEU A 163 -1.50 -11.18 1.91
C LEU A 163 -1.64 -10.06 2.94
N VAL A 164 -2.29 -10.33 4.08
CA VAL A 164 -2.49 -9.37 5.17
C VAL A 164 -1.18 -8.90 5.79
N GLU A 165 -0.25 -9.81 6.04
CA GLU A 165 1.09 -9.49 6.58
C GLU A 165 1.85 -8.56 5.63
N GLU A 166 1.89 -8.87 4.33
CA GLU A 166 2.61 -8.06 3.34
C GLU A 166 1.97 -6.68 3.16
N ILE A 167 0.63 -6.60 3.05
CA ILE A 167 -0.07 -5.31 2.95
C ILE A 167 0.24 -4.45 4.16
N THR A 168 0.11 -5.01 5.37
CA THR A 168 0.36 -4.26 6.60
C THR A 168 1.80 -3.77 6.67
N LYS A 169 2.77 -4.63 6.33
CA LYS A 169 4.19 -4.26 6.23
C LYS A 169 4.40 -3.11 5.24
N ARG A 170 3.79 -3.17 4.06
CA ARG A 170 3.90 -2.13 3.02
C ARG A 170 3.28 -0.80 3.44
N ILE A 171 2.12 -0.81 4.08
CA ILE A 171 1.48 0.42 4.54
C ILE A 171 2.25 1.04 5.70
N TYR A 172 2.72 0.23 6.65
CA TYR A 172 3.58 0.70 7.73
C TYR A 172 4.86 1.34 7.18
N MET A 173 5.50 0.66 6.23
CA MET A 173 6.64 1.18 5.47
C MET A 173 6.33 2.54 4.87
N LEU A 174 5.26 2.65 4.10
CA LEU A 174 4.87 3.89 3.41
C LEU A 174 4.70 5.07 4.38
N LEU A 175 4.13 4.83 5.56
CA LEU A 175 3.75 5.91 6.49
C LEU A 175 4.84 6.33 7.47
N PHE A 176 5.74 5.42 7.85
CA PHE A 176 6.75 5.67 8.88
C PHE A 176 8.18 5.66 8.31
N SER A 177 8.30 5.96 7.02
CA SER A 177 9.56 6.07 6.31
C SER A 177 10.41 7.30 6.65
N THR A 178 9.92 8.22 7.50
CA THR A 178 10.78 9.22 8.15
C THR A 178 11.38 8.61 9.42
N PRO A 179 12.71 8.61 9.63
CA PRO A 179 13.26 8.15 10.90
C PRO A 179 12.64 8.99 12.03
N PRO A 180 12.18 8.36 13.13
CA PRO A 180 11.71 9.13 14.28
C PRO A 180 12.87 10.01 14.78
N PRO A 181 12.57 11.21 15.32
CA PRO A 181 13.59 12.00 16.02
C PRO A 181 14.24 11.10 17.06
N SER A 182 15.57 11.18 17.11
CA SER A 182 16.50 10.38 17.89
C SER A 182 16.07 10.25 19.35
N ASN A 183 15.16 9.32 19.63
CA ASN A 183 14.87 8.76 20.93
C ASN A 183 14.51 7.30 20.67
N GLY A 184 15.47 6.44 21.01
CA GLY A 184 15.56 5.06 20.57
C GLY A 184 14.29 4.26 20.81
N CYS A 185 13.72 3.74 19.72
CA CYS A 185 12.82 2.61 19.77
C CYS A 185 13.54 1.41 19.14
N CYS A 186 13.67 0.31 19.86
CA CYS A 186 14.31 -0.92 19.40
C CYS A 186 13.65 -1.50 18.12
N ILE A 187 12.40 -1.12 17.87
CA ILE A 187 11.56 -1.61 16.77
C ILE A 187 12.05 -1.10 15.41
N THR A 188 12.50 0.16 15.30
CA THR A 188 12.99 0.72 14.02
C THR A 188 14.32 0.10 13.59
N SER A 189 15.20 -0.19 14.54
CA SER A 189 16.46 -0.89 14.29
C SER A 189 16.22 -2.32 13.80
N LEU A 190 15.35 -3.08 14.50
CA LEU A 190 14.97 -4.44 14.08
C LEU A 190 14.33 -4.45 12.69
N PHE A 191 13.53 -3.45 12.39
CA PHE A 191 12.88 -3.28 11.09
C PHE A 191 13.88 -3.05 9.95
N TYR A 192 14.80 -2.08 10.08
CA TYR A 192 15.83 -1.86 9.07
C TYR A 192 16.77 -3.06 8.93
N MET A 193 17.04 -3.79 10.01
CA MET A 193 17.79 -5.05 9.92
C MET A 193 17.06 -6.09 9.07
N ASN A 194 15.74 -6.26 9.24
CA ASN A 194 14.97 -7.19 8.40
C ASN A 194 14.96 -6.78 6.92
N VAL A 195 14.85 -5.49 6.63
CA VAL A 195 14.85 -4.97 5.25
C VAL A 195 16.24 -5.12 4.61
N ILE A 196 17.30 -4.79 5.35
CA ILE A 196 18.69 -4.97 4.89
C ILE A 196 18.99 -6.45 4.69
N ASP A 197 18.49 -7.35 5.55
CA ASP A 197 18.62 -8.79 5.40
C ASP A 197 17.95 -9.30 4.11
N GLU A 198 16.75 -8.79 3.78
CA GLU A 198 16.02 -9.12 2.56
C GLU A 198 16.78 -8.68 1.30
N VAL A 199 17.26 -7.43 1.30
CA VAL A 199 18.07 -6.87 0.21
C VAL A 199 19.40 -7.60 0.10
N PHE A 200 20.05 -7.90 1.21
CA PHE A 200 21.29 -8.69 1.25
C PHE A 200 21.12 -10.03 0.57
N ARG A 201 20.09 -10.81 0.93
CA ARG A 201 19.81 -12.12 0.30
C ARG A 201 19.61 -11.98 -1.21
N THR A 202 18.87 -10.97 -1.64
CA THR A 202 18.62 -10.73 -3.06
C THR A 202 19.90 -10.32 -3.80
N LEU A 203 20.74 -9.49 -3.20
CA LEU A 203 22.01 -9.07 -3.78
C LEU A 203 23.00 -10.23 -3.87
N VAL A 204 23.06 -11.12 -2.89
CA VAL A 204 23.88 -12.36 -2.96
C VAL A 204 23.50 -13.17 -4.20
N GLU A 205 22.20 -13.41 -4.41
CA GLU A 205 21.72 -14.16 -5.57
C GLU A 205 22.00 -13.43 -6.90
N LYS A 206 21.86 -12.10 -6.93
CA LYS A 206 22.12 -11.28 -8.12
C LYS A 206 23.60 -11.10 -8.45
N MET A 207 24.52 -11.43 -7.55
CA MET A 207 25.96 -11.23 -7.77
C MET A 207 26.72 -12.55 -7.97
N LYS A 208 26.05 -13.71 -7.82
CA LYS A 208 26.69 -15.03 -7.88
C LYS A 208 27.39 -15.36 -9.21
N ASP A 209 26.92 -14.77 -10.30
CA ASP A 209 27.49 -14.93 -11.65
C ASP A 209 28.68 -14.01 -11.93
N ILE A 210 28.95 -13.02 -11.06
CA ILE A 210 30.05 -12.07 -11.23
C ILE A 210 31.24 -12.52 -10.38
N LYS A 211 32.24 -13.10 -11.05
CA LYS A 211 33.46 -13.62 -10.41
C LYS A 211 34.20 -12.52 -9.67
N GLY A 212 34.55 -12.79 -8.41
CA GLY A 212 35.31 -11.86 -7.54
C GLY A 212 34.45 -10.83 -6.80
N SER A 213 33.13 -10.80 -7.04
CA SER A 213 32.20 -10.00 -6.24
C SER A 213 31.98 -10.65 -4.87
N LYS A 214 31.76 -9.82 -3.85
CA LYS A 214 31.45 -10.29 -2.48
C LYS A 214 30.39 -9.40 -1.88
N VAL A 215 29.33 -10.00 -1.31
CA VAL A 215 28.29 -9.28 -0.59
C VAL A 215 28.40 -9.60 0.90
N GLU A 216 28.39 -8.57 1.75
CA GLU A 216 28.44 -8.71 3.20
C GLU A 216 27.26 -7.98 3.86
N ASN A 217 26.83 -8.48 5.02
CA ASN A 217 25.77 -7.89 5.83
C ASN A 217 26.33 -7.41 7.17
N HIS A 218 26.21 -6.12 7.41
CA HIS A 218 26.63 -5.43 8.63
C HIS A 218 25.41 -4.88 9.39
N LYS A 219 24.32 -5.66 9.44
CA LYS A 219 23.03 -5.36 10.08
C LYS A 219 22.24 -4.22 9.46
N LEU A 220 22.78 -3.00 9.50
CA LEU A 220 22.17 -1.79 8.91
C LEU A 220 22.87 -1.37 7.61
N CYS A 221 23.70 -2.25 7.05
CA CYS A 221 24.40 -1.99 5.80
C CYS A 221 24.61 -3.31 5.06
N ALA A 222 24.15 -3.39 3.82
CA ALA A 222 24.58 -4.45 2.90
C ALA A 222 25.66 -3.87 1.98
N SER A 223 26.83 -4.50 1.96
CA SER A 223 28.01 -4.03 1.21
C SER A 223 28.32 -4.96 0.07
N VAL A 224 28.38 -4.45 -1.16
CA VAL A 224 28.80 -5.16 -2.37
C VAL A 224 30.20 -4.72 -2.74
N TYR A 225 31.18 -5.56 -2.46
CA TYR A 225 32.59 -5.35 -2.80
C TYR A 225 32.86 -5.84 -4.22
N TYR A 226 33.52 -4.99 -5.01
CA TYR A 226 33.92 -5.31 -6.39
C TYR A 226 35.42 -5.10 -6.61
N ARG A 227 36.20 -5.15 -5.54
CA ARG A 227 37.65 -4.91 -5.57
C ARG A 227 38.45 -5.93 -6.38
N ASN A 228 37.92 -7.15 -6.49
CA ASN A 228 38.52 -8.28 -7.21
C ASN A 228 37.73 -8.62 -8.49
N VAL A 229 36.85 -7.72 -8.95
CA VAL A 229 36.05 -7.88 -10.16
C VAL A 229 36.75 -7.18 -11.33
N ASP A 230 36.66 -7.78 -12.52
CA ASP A 230 37.13 -7.19 -13.79
C ASP A 230 36.43 -5.84 -14.04
N GLU A 231 37.17 -4.84 -14.49
CA GLU A 231 36.67 -3.45 -14.63
C GLU A 231 35.47 -3.35 -15.57
N LYS A 232 35.38 -4.23 -16.57
CA LYS A 232 34.25 -4.27 -17.51
C LYS A 232 32.90 -4.56 -16.84
N ASP A 233 32.92 -5.26 -15.70
CA ASP A 233 31.71 -5.71 -15.01
C ASP A 233 31.25 -4.72 -13.91
N TRP A 234 32.02 -3.67 -13.63
CA TRP A 234 31.71 -2.70 -12.56
C TRP A 234 30.39 -1.95 -12.81
N VAL A 235 30.12 -1.59 -14.06
CA VAL A 235 28.88 -0.90 -14.45
C VAL A 235 27.67 -1.82 -14.26
N ALA A 236 27.80 -3.10 -14.60
CA ALA A 236 26.74 -4.09 -14.42
C ALA A 236 26.41 -4.29 -12.93
N ILE A 237 27.43 -4.31 -12.05
CA ILE A 237 27.21 -4.36 -10.59
C ILE A 237 26.41 -3.13 -10.13
N ALA A 238 26.85 -1.93 -10.49
CA ALA A 238 26.19 -0.70 -10.09
C ALA A 238 24.71 -0.65 -10.53
N GLN A 239 24.45 -1.06 -11.77
CA GLN A 239 23.10 -1.12 -12.32
C GLN A 239 22.22 -2.12 -11.56
N ARG A 240 22.72 -3.34 -11.31
CA ARG A 240 21.97 -4.38 -10.57
C ARG A 240 21.62 -3.95 -9.15
N VAL A 241 22.54 -3.27 -8.46
CA VAL A 241 22.28 -2.71 -7.13
C VAL A 241 21.24 -1.58 -7.23
N SER A 242 21.42 -0.63 -8.15
CA SER A 242 20.47 0.48 -8.33
C SER A 242 19.04 0.01 -8.65
N ASP A 243 18.89 -0.97 -9.56
CA ASP A 243 17.60 -1.54 -9.92
C ASP A 243 16.95 -2.29 -8.75
N GLN A 244 17.74 -2.91 -7.87
CA GLN A 244 17.21 -3.48 -6.64
C GLN A 244 16.64 -2.39 -5.73
N LEU A 245 17.34 -1.26 -5.58
CA LEU A 245 16.94 -0.18 -4.68
C LEU A 245 15.69 0.57 -5.16
N LYS A 246 15.32 0.52 -6.44
CA LYS A 246 14.05 1.10 -6.94
C LYS A 246 12.82 0.55 -6.19
N GLN A 247 12.91 -0.65 -5.65
CA GLN A 247 11.85 -1.29 -4.87
C GLN A 247 11.86 -0.88 -3.38
N TYR A 248 12.92 -0.22 -2.91
CA TYR A 248 13.14 0.12 -1.51
C TYR A 248 13.48 1.62 -1.37
N PRO A 249 12.48 2.53 -1.47
CA PRO A 249 12.72 3.98 -1.39
C PRO A 249 13.32 4.45 -0.05
N LEU A 250 13.28 3.59 0.96
CA LEU A 250 13.87 3.78 2.29
C LEU A 250 15.38 3.56 2.37
N LEU A 251 15.97 2.99 1.33
CA LEU A 251 17.38 2.67 1.29
C LEU A 251 18.06 3.64 0.33
N ARG A 252 19.26 4.06 0.71
CA ARG A 252 20.15 4.84 -0.15
C ARG A 252 21.36 4.00 -0.51
N LEU A 253 21.87 4.30 -1.70
CA LEU A 253 23.14 3.77 -2.17
C LEU A 253 24.25 4.78 -1.85
N THR A 254 25.25 4.35 -1.10
CA THR A 254 26.50 5.09 -0.91
C THR A 254 27.65 4.39 -1.62
N HIS A 255 28.60 5.19 -2.11
CA HIS A 255 29.73 4.69 -2.87
C HIS A 255 30.99 4.84 -2.02
N GLY A 256 31.70 3.74 -1.82
CA GLY A 256 33.02 3.72 -1.20
C GLY A 256 34.09 3.28 -2.20
N ARG A 257 35.32 3.12 -1.73
CA ARG A 257 36.44 2.67 -2.57
C ARG A 257 36.25 1.20 -2.96
N LYS A 258 35.84 0.96 -4.21
CA LYS A 258 35.54 -0.38 -4.75
C LYS A 258 34.48 -1.16 -3.94
N VAL A 259 33.52 -0.44 -3.35
CA VAL A 259 32.37 -0.98 -2.61
C VAL A 259 31.13 -0.13 -2.85
N LEU A 260 29.98 -0.78 -2.99
CA LEU A 260 28.66 -0.17 -2.97
C LEU A 260 27.98 -0.54 -1.66
N GLU A 261 27.45 0.43 -0.95
CA GLU A 261 26.82 0.23 0.35
C GLU A 261 25.36 0.63 0.31
N VAL A 262 24.49 -0.31 0.64
CA VAL A 262 23.07 -0.08 0.77
C VAL A 262 22.77 0.15 2.25
N ARG A 263 22.27 1.34 2.57
CA ARG A 263 22.04 1.78 3.96
C ARG A 263 20.67 2.42 4.09
N PRO A 264 20.09 2.48 5.29
CA PRO A 264 18.93 3.33 5.55
C PRO A 264 19.16 4.77 5.08
N ALA A 265 18.16 5.34 4.41
CA ALA A 265 18.12 6.74 4.05
C ALA A 265 17.78 7.56 5.31
N LEU A 266 18.80 7.89 6.12
CA LEU A 266 18.64 8.83 7.21
C LEU A 266 18.46 10.23 6.60
N VAL A 267 17.26 10.80 6.76
CA VAL A 267 17.04 12.23 6.52
C VAL A 267 17.78 12.98 7.62
N ILE A 268 18.96 13.50 7.31
CA ILE A 268 19.61 14.53 8.13
C ILE A 268 18.95 15.84 7.71
N GLY A 269 17.89 16.22 8.41
CA GLY A 269 17.22 17.50 8.24
C GLY A 269 17.67 18.47 9.33
N CYS A 270 18.42 19.49 8.91
CA CYS A 270 18.61 20.75 9.60
C CYS A 270 17.28 21.50 9.75
#